data_AF-A0A382U7X0-F1
#
_entry.id   AF-A0A382U7X0-F1
#
_cell.length_a   1.000
_cell.length_b   1.000
_cell.length_c   1.000
_cell.angle_alpha   90.00
_cell.angle_beta   90.00
_cell.angle_gamma   90.00
#
_symmetry.space_group_name_H-M   'P 1'
#
loop_
_entity.id
_entity.type
_entity.pdbx_description
1 polymer ?
#
loop_
_entity_poly.entity_id
_entity_poly.type
_entity_poly.pdbx_seq_one_letter_code
_entity_poly.pdbx_strand_id
1 'polypeptide(L)'
;ITKINEIEDVYKALVLGTRDYLIKNKFNKCLVSLSGGIDSAVVTAIAAKAVGSKNIVTVNLPSRYSSDHSITDSEKLCKNLGIKLINLPIEDAHKSMEDSLNFIFKNTKKNVAEENLQARIRGNIIMTISNKFSLLVLSTGNKSEIATGYATLYGDMAGGFSVLKDVPKTMVYKLANYINKVSDNYTIPINIINKPPSAELKPDQVDQDKLPEYEILDKIIELYVEKKQNIKEIMSNKILRKKISNDEILDIIQMIDRNEYKRRQSPPGVKITPLAFGKDRRYPIASELKYTYTK
;
A
#
# COMPACT_ATOMS: atom_id res chain seq x y z
N ILE A 1 24.62 -24.28 -9.26
CA ILE A 1 23.66 -23.60 -8.35
C ILE A 1 23.37 -22.25 -8.98
N THR A 2 22.18 -22.08 -9.56
CA THR A 2 21.73 -20.81 -10.13
C THR A 2 21.88 -19.73 -9.06
N LYS A 3 22.57 -18.61 -9.35
CA LYS A 3 22.65 -17.47 -8.42
C LYS A 3 21.21 -17.02 -8.14
N ILE A 4 20.75 -17.23 -6.92
CA ILE A 4 19.48 -16.72 -6.42
C ILE A 4 19.58 -15.21 -6.43
N ASN A 5 18.76 -14.55 -7.24
CA ASN A 5 18.63 -13.10 -7.24
C ASN A 5 17.33 -12.77 -6.50
N GLU A 6 17.46 -12.46 -5.22
CA GLU A 6 16.33 -12.30 -4.29
C GLU A 6 15.23 -11.38 -4.85
N ILE A 7 15.58 -10.26 -5.48
CA ILE A 7 14.58 -9.31 -6.00
C ILE A 7 13.88 -9.81 -7.28
N GLU A 8 14.60 -10.57 -8.11
CA GLU A 8 14.05 -11.15 -9.34
C GLU A 8 13.07 -12.28 -9.02
N ASP A 9 13.39 -13.11 -8.03
CA ASP A 9 12.51 -14.19 -7.59
C ASP A 9 11.24 -13.63 -6.94
N VAL A 10 11.37 -12.57 -6.12
CA VAL A 10 10.21 -11.82 -5.60
C VAL A 10 9.37 -11.27 -6.75
N TYR A 11 9.98 -10.57 -7.72
CA TYR A 11 9.25 -10.03 -8.88
C TYR A 11 8.49 -11.12 -9.64
N LYS A 12 9.15 -12.26 -9.94
CA LYS A 12 8.51 -13.41 -10.60
C LYS A 12 7.36 -13.99 -9.79
N ALA A 13 7.50 -14.10 -8.47
CA ALA A 13 6.46 -14.58 -7.58
C ALA A 13 5.24 -13.64 -7.58
N LEU A 14 5.46 -12.31 -7.54
CA LEU A 14 4.39 -11.31 -7.61
C LEU A 14 3.63 -11.35 -8.94
N VAL A 15 4.37 -11.45 -10.06
CA VAL A 15 3.78 -11.58 -11.41
C VAL A 15 2.97 -12.88 -11.53
N LEU A 16 3.53 -14.01 -11.10
CA LEU A 16 2.86 -15.31 -11.15
C LEU A 16 1.61 -15.31 -10.27
N GLY A 17 1.72 -14.87 -9.01
CA GLY A 17 0.60 -14.85 -8.07
C GLY A 17 -0.54 -13.95 -8.53
N THR A 18 -0.22 -12.79 -9.10
CA THR A 18 -1.22 -11.89 -9.69
C THR A 18 -1.92 -12.56 -10.87
N ARG A 19 -1.17 -13.09 -11.85
CA ARG A 19 -1.72 -13.76 -13.03
C ARG A 19 -2.62 -14.93 -12.66
N ASP A 20 -2.13 -15.80 -11.78
CA ASP A 20 -2.85 -17.01 -11.37
C ASP A 20 -4.13 -16.66 -10.61
N TYR A 21 -4.10 -15.63 -9.77
CA TYR A 21 -5.30 -15.20 -9.04
C TYR A 21 -6.38 -14.71 -10.00
N LEU A 22 -6.04 -13.92 -11.03
CA LEU A 22 -7.00 -13.51 -12.05
C LEU A 22 -7.56 -14.73 -12.80
N ILE A 23 -6.70 -15.59 -13.35
CA ILE A 23 -7.11 -16.72 -14.19
C ILE A 23 -7.98 -17.71 -13.41
N LYS A 24 -7.55 -18.11 -12.21
CA LYS A 24 -8.25 -19.12 -11.40
C LYS A 24 -9.60 -18.61 -10.88
N ASN A 25 -9.75 -17.29 -10.73
CA ASN A 25 -11.02 -16.66 -10.36
C ASN A 25 -11.81 -16.11 -11.58
N LYS A 26 -11.39 -16.44 -12.81
CA LYS A 26 -12.07 -16.06 -14.06
C LYS A 26 -12.20 -14.55 -14.31
N PHE A 27 -11.25 -13.76 -13.80
CA PHE A 27 -11.15 -12.34 -14.16
C PHE A 27 -10.36 -12.17 -15.44
N ASN A 28 -10.96 -11.50 -16.43
CA ASN A 28 -10.31 -11.20 -17.70
C ASN A 28 -9.46 -9.92 -17.66
N LYS A 29 -9.77 -9.01 -16.72
CA LYS A 29 -9.14 -7.69 -16.60
C LYS A 29 -9.03 -7.28 -15.13
N CYS A 30 -8.09 -6.38 -14.85
CA CYS A 30 -7.94 -5.76 -13.54
C CYS A 30 -8.07 -4.24 -13.59
N LEU A 31 -8.33 -3.66 -12.41
CA LEU A 31 -8.44 -2.23 -12.15
C LEU A 31 -7.41 -1.84 -11.10
N VAL A 32 -6.63 -0.79 -11.37
CA VAL A 32 -5.69 -0.20 -10.42
C VAL A 32 -5.99 1.28 -10.26
N SER A 33 -6.06 1.75 -9.01
CA SER A 33 -6.07 3.18 -8.73
C SER A 33 -4.64 3.71 -8.69
N LEU A 34 -4.33 4.70 -9.52
CA LEU A 34 -3.03 5.35 -9.54
C LEU A 34 -3.07 6.61 -8.67
N SER A 35 -2.19 6.67 -7.68
CA SER A 35 -2.00 7.82 -6.78
C SER A 35 -0.83 8.71 -7.21
N GLY A 36 -0.07 8.31 -8.23
CA GLY A 36 1.25 8.88 -8.53
C GLY A 36 2.35 8.40 -7.59
N GLY A 37 2.05 7.60 -6.56
CA GLY A 37 3.02 7.02 -5.63
C GLY A 37 3.67 5.73 -6.13
N ILE A 38 4.75 5.31 -5.47
CA ILE A 38 5.56 4.15 -5.88
C ILE A 38 4.82 2.82 -5.81
N ASP A 39 3.95 2.60 -4.81
CA ASP A 39 3.30 1.31 -4.64
C ASP A 39 2.32 1.03 -5.78
N SER A 40 1.47 2.01 -6.12
CA SER A 40 0.52 1.89 -7.24
C SER A 40 1.25 1.76 -8.59
N ALA A 41 2.42 2.40 -8.74
CA ALA A 41 3.26 2.26 -9.92
C ALA A 41 3.84 0.84 -10.08
N VAL A 42 4.40 0.28 -9.00
CA VAL A 42 4.93 -1.09 -8.98
C VAL A 42 3.83 -2.12 -9.22
N VAL A 43 2.67 -1.96 -8.58
CA VAL A 43 1.50 -2.83 -8.80
C VAL A 43 1.06 -2.80 -10.26
N THR A 44 1.00 -1.62 -10.87
CA THR A 44 0.58 -1.46 -12.27
C THR A 44 1.59 -2.09 -13.23
N ALA A 45 2.88 -1.94 -12.98
CA ALA A 45 3.92 -2.59 -13.78
C ALA A 45 3.91 -4.12 -13.64
N ILE A 46 3.70 -4.65 -12.44
CA ILE A 46 3.53 -6.10 -12.20
C ILE A 46 2.27 -6.62 -12.91
N ALA A 47 1.15 -5.90 -12.80
CA ALA A 47 -0.09 -6.25 -13.49
C ALA A 47 0.11 -6.28 -15.02
N ALA A 48 0.82 -5.28 -15.58
CA ALA A 48 1.12 -5.22 -17.02
C ALA A 48 1.90 -6.44 -17.47
N LYS A 49 2.88 -6.90 -16.67
CA LYS A 49 3.60 -8.15 -16.95
C LYS A 49 2.73 -9.39 -16.78
N ALA A 50 1.84 -9.40 -15.79
CA ALA A 50 1.02 -10.56 -15.43
C ALA A 50 -0.09 -10.84 -16.45
N VAL A 51 -0.79 -9.81 -16.93
CA VAL A 51 -1.99 -9.96 -17.77
C VAL A 51 -1.96 -9.18 -19.08
N GLY A 52 -0.91 -8.40 -19.33
CA GLY A 52 -0.77 -7.55 -20.51
C GLY A 52 -1.53 -6.23 -20.39
N SER A 53 -0.93 -5.14 -20.87
CA SER A 53 -1.43 -3.76 -20.73
C SER A 53 -2.87 -3.54 -21.19
N LYS A 54 -3.31 -4.24 -22.25
CA LYS A 54 -4.69 -4.16 -22.79
C LYS A 54 -5.78 -4.66 -21.82
N ASN A 55 -5.38 -5.41 -20.79
CA ASN A 55 -6.28 -6.01 -19.81
C ASN A 55 -6.31 -5.23 -18.48
N ILE A 56 -5.79 -4.00 -18.49
CA ILE A 56 -5.70 -3.15 -17.31
C ILE A 56 -6.50 -1.88 -17.54
N VAL A 57 -7.33 -1.54 -16.56
CA VAL A 57 -7.94 -0.23 -16.44
C VAL A 57 -7.22 0.51 -15.32
N THR A 58 -6.74 1.72 -15.59
CA THR A 58 -6.14 2.59 -14.57
C THR A 58 -6.98 3.83 -14.39
N VAL A 59 -7.24 4.19 -13.14
CA VAL A 59 -8.01 5.38 -12.78
C VAL A 59 -7.21 6.21 -11.78
N ASN A 60 -6.99 7.47 -12.11
CA ASN A 60 -6.49 8.47 -11.18
C ASN A 60 -7.67 9.24 -10.59
N LEU A 61 -7.67 9.43 -9.27
CA LEU A 61 -8.78 9.99 -8.49
C LEU A 61 -8.30 11.21 -7.69
N PRO A 62 -7.88 12.30 -8.36
CA PRO A 62 -7.29 13.44 -7.66
C PRO A 62 -8.32 14.15 -6.78
N SER A 63 -7.86 14.64 -5.63
CA SER A 63 -8.62 15.58 -4.79
C SER A 63 -8.01 16.98 -4.90
N ARG A 64 -8.61 17.96 -4.21
CA ARG A 64 -8.06 19.31 -4.07
C ARG A 64 -6.67 19.38 -3.42
N TYR A 65 -6.17 18.29 -2.84
CA TYR A 65 -4.84 18.19 -2.24
C TYR A 65 -3.83 17.45 -3.12
N SER A 66 -4.28 16.86 -4.23
CA SER A 66 -3.39 16.14 -5.14
C SER A 66 -2.47 17.10 -5.89
N SER A 67 -1.19 16.73 -5.98
CA SER A 67 -0.21 17.53 -6.71
C SER A 67 -0.30 17.31 -8.23
N ASP A 68 -0.02 18.36 -9.01
CA ASP A 68 0.09 18.25 -10.48
C ASP A 68 1.13 17.20 -10.89
N HIS A 69 2.19 17.07 -10.10
CA HIS A 69 3.22 16.05 -10.29
C HIS A 69 2.68 14.63 -10.15
N SER A 70 1.81 14.34 -9.18
CA SER A 70 1.22 13.02 -9.01
C SER A 70 0.31 12.61 -10.18
N ILE A 71 -0.39 13.57 -10.80
CA ILE A 71 -1.18 13.34 -12.01
C ILE A 71 -0.27 13.06 -13.20
N THR A 72 0.70 13.94 -13.46
CA THR A 72 1.61 13.82 -14.61
C THR A 72 2.52 12.59 -14.52
N ASP A 73 2.90 12.17 -13.32
CA ASP A 73 3.63 10.92 -13.08
C ASP A 73 2.79 9.69 -13.46
N SER A 74 1.51 9.69 -13.09
CA SER A 74 0.58 8.61 -13.42
C SER A 74 0.36 8.50 -14.93
N GLU A 75 0.25 9.64 -15.61
CA GLU A 75 0.14 9.72 -17.08
C GLU A 75 1.38 9.16 -17.78
N LYS A 76 2.58 9.55 -17.32
CA LYS A 76 3.85 9.05 -17.85
C LYS A 76 4.00 7.55 -17.67
N LEU A 77 3.69 7.03 -16.46
CA LEU A 77 3.70 5.59 -16.19
C LEU A 77 2.76 4.84 -17.16
N CYS A 78 1.53 5.32 -17.32
CA CYS A 78 0.56 4.71 -18.22
C CYS A 78 1.02 4.74 -19.67
N LYS A 79 1.59 5.86 -20.12
CA LYS A 79 2.18 6.00 -21.46
C LYS A 79 3.31 4.99 -21.69
N ASN A 80 4.23 4.86 -20.73
CA ASN A 80 5.36 3.91 -20.81
C ASN A 80 4.90 2.46 -20.89
N LEU A 81 3.76 2.13 -20.26
CA LEU A 81 3.18 0.79 -20.26
C LEU A 81 2.19 0.54 -21.40
N GLY A 82 1.82 1.55 -22.18
CA GLY A 82 0.76 1.43 -23.19
C GLY A 82 -0.63 1.18 -22.58
N ILE A 83 -0.91 1.78 -21.43
CA ILE A 83 -2.18 1.68 -20.69
C ILE A 83 -2.91 3.02 -20.78
N LYS A 84 -4.25 2.98 -20.87
CA LYS A 84 -5.08 4.19 -20.82
C LYS A 84 -5.33 4.62 -19.38
N LEU A 85 -4.98 5.86 -19.04
CA LEU A 85 -5.38 6.50 -17.78
C LEU A 85 -6.74 7.17 -17.92
N ILE A 86 -7.61 6.94 -16.93
CA ILE A 86 -8.87 7.67 -16.75
C ILE A 86 -8.66 8.64 -15.59
N ASN A 87 -8.79 9.94 -15.82
CA ASN A 87 -8.78 10.95 -14.77
C ASN A 87 -10.22 11.22 -14.33
N LEU A 88 -10.52 10.98 -13.04
CA LEU A 88 -11.83 11.16 -12.46
C LEU A 88 -11.71 11.85 -11.08
N PRO A 89 -11.66 13.20 -11.03
CA PRO A 89 -11.54 13.94 -9.78
C PRO A 89 -12.67 13.62 -8.78
N ILE A 90 -12.36 13.63 -7.49
CA ILE A 90 -13.34 13.30 -6.43
C ILE A 90 -14.00 14.51 -5.78
N GLU A 91 -13.68 15.72 -6.23
CA GLU A 91 -14.00 16.97 -5.54
C GLU A 91 -15.50 17.15 -5.28
N ASP A 92 -16.35 16.92 -6.27
CA ASP A 92 -17.81 17.09 -6.11
C ASP A 92 -18.40 16.08 -5.11
N ALA A 93 -17.97 14.82 -5.19
CA ALA A 93 -18.38 13.77 -4.25
C ALA A 93 -17.85 14.07 -2.84
N HIS A 94 -16.62 14.57 -2.73
CA HIS A 94 -16.00 14.95 -1.48
C HIS A 94 -16.76 16.10 -0.80
N LYS A 95 -17.02 17.18 -1.54
CA LYS A 95 -17.80 18.32 -1.05
C LYS A 95 -19.20 17.91 -0.60
N SER A 96 -19.91 17.12 -1.40
CA SER A 96 -21.26 16.64 -1.04
C SER A 96 -21.28 15.84 0.27
N MET A 97 -20.25 15.01 0.51
CA MET A 97 -20.11 14.27 1.75
C MET A 97 -19.69 15.16 2.93
N GLU A 98 -18.79 16.14 2.73
CA GLU A 98 -18.46 17.15 3.74
C GLU A 98 -19.72 17.92 4.19
N ASP A 99 -20.53 18.39 3.23
CA ASP A 99 -21.77 19.13 3.48
C ASP A 99 -22.79 18.30 4.28
N SER A 100 -22.93 17.01 3.92
CA SER A 100 -23.84 16.08 4.60
C SER A 100 -23.44 15.81 6.06
N LEU A 101 -22.14 15.86 6.38
CA LEU A 101 -21.60 15.61 7.71
C LEU A 101 -21.47 16.89 8.56
N ASN A 102 -21.60 18.07 7.95
CA ASN A 102 -21.33 19.36 8.58
C ASN A 102 -22.13 19.56 9.88
N PHE A 103 -23.41 19.17 9.91
CA PHE A 103 -24.23 19.27 11.13
C PHE A 103 -23.69 18.40 12.28
N ILE A 104 -23.24 17.17 11.97
CA ILE A 104 -22.69 16.23 12.95
C ILE A 104 -21.32 16.70 13.45
N PHE A 105 -20.50 17.28 12.58
CA PHE A 105 -19.15 17.74 12.89
C PHE A 105 -19.11 19.17 13.45
N LYS A 106 -20.27 19.81 13.67
CA LYS A 106 -20.35 21.17 14.20
C LYS A 106 -19.56 21.32 15.49
N ASN A 107 -18.75 22.38 15.58
CA ASN A 107 -17.88 22.70 16.71
C ASN A 107 -16.78 21.65 17.02
N THR A 108 -16.47 20.76 16.07
CA THR A 108 -15.31 19.87 16.17
C THR A 108 -14.12 20.42 15.36
N LYS A 109 -12.91 19.93 15.65
CA LYS A 109 -11.72 20.21 14.84
C LYS A 109 -11.52 19.08 13.83
N LYS A 110 -11.15 19.44 12.60
CA LYS A 110 -10.76 18.47 11.56
C LYS A 110 -9.68 17.53 12.10
N ASN A 111 -9.79 16.26 11.76
CA ASN A 111 -8.85 15.22 12.15
C ASN A 111 -8.77 14.14 11.04
N VAL A 112 -8.33 12.94 11.41
CA VAL A 112 -8.18 11.80 10.49
C VAL A 112 -9.51 11.36 9.84
N ALA A 113 -10.66 11.79 10.36
CA ALA A 113 -11.96 11.51 9.77
C ALA A 113 -12.12 12.13 8.37
N GLU A 114 -11.78 13.41 8.21
CA GLU A 114 -11.84 14.13 6.93
C GLU A 114 -10.80 13.61 5.91
N GLU A 115 -9.59 13.27 6.38
CA GLU A 115 -8.58 12.59 5.55
C GLU A 115 -9.13 11.25 5.01
N ASN A 116 -9.66 10.42 5.91
CA ASN A 116 -10.18 9.09 5.56
C ASN A 116 -11.44 9.13 4.69
N LEU A 117 -12.23 10.21 4.73
CA LEU A 117 -13.41 10.37 3.88
C LEU A 117 -13.02 10.34 2.40
N GLN A 118 -11.97 11.07 2.02
CA GLN A 118 -11.44 11.07 0.66
C GLN A 118 -11.00 9.66 0.22
N ALA A 119 -10.27 8.95 1.07
CA ALA A 119 -9.83 7.58 0.78
C ALA A 119 -11.03 6.64 0.56
N ARG A 120 -12.10 6.74 1.37
CA ARG A 120 -13.32 5.93 1.21
C ARG A 120 -14.12 6.29 -0.04
N ILE A 121 -14.17 7.57 -0.42
CA ILE A 121 -14.79 7.98 -1.69
C ILE A 121 -14.06 7.32 -2.87
N ARG A 122 -12.72 7.35 -2.87
CA ARG A 122 -11.91 6.66 -3.89
C ARG A 122 -12.20 5.15 -3.90
N GLY A 123 -12.23 4.52 -2.74
CA GLY A 123 -12.59 3.10 -2.59
C GLY A 123 -13.96 2.77 -3.19
N ASN A 124 -14.99 3.57 -2.88
CA ASN A 124 -16.34 3.40 -3.42
C ASN A 124 -16.37 3.54 -4.95
N ILE A 125 -15.69 4.53 -5.53
CA ILE A 125 -15.63 4.72 -6.98
C ILE A 125 -14.98 3.51 -7.65
N ILE A 126 -13.81 3.08 -7.16
CA ILE A 126 -13.08 1.94 -7.73
C ILE A 126 -13.89 0.65 -7.65
N MET A 127 -14.52 0.38 -6.49
CA MET A 127 -15.38 -0.80 -6.33
C MET A 127 -16.62 -0.71 -7.24
N THR A 128 -17.21 0.47 -7.42
CA THR A 128 -18.35 0.67 -8.33
C THR A 128 -17.97 0.38 -9.78
N ILE A 129 -16.82 0.88 -10.24
CA ILE A 129 -16.28 0.58 -11.58
C ILE A 129 -16.04 -0.92 -11.73
N SER A 130 -15.43 -1.55 -10.71
CA SER A 130 -15.20 -2.99 -10.68
C SER A 130 -16.50 -3.79 -10.79
N ASN A 131 -17.54 -3.43 -10.04
CA ASN A 131 -18.83 -4.11 -10.13
C ASN A 131 -19.47 -3.95 -11.51
N LYS A 132 -19.41 -2.74 -12.10
CA LYS A 132 -20.00 -2.47 -13.41
C LYS A 132 -19.36 -3.26 -14.54
N PHE A 133 -18.04 -3.45 -14.50
CA PHE A 133 -17.26 -4.04 -15.59
C PHE A 133 -16.59 -5.38 -15.24
N SER A 134 -16.93 -5.95 -14.09
CA SER A 134 -16.36 -7.21 -13.58
C SER A 134 -14.83 -7.23 -13.58
N LEU A 135 -14.21 -6.15 -13.08
CA LEU A 135 -12.75 -6.00 -13.02
C LEU A 135 -12.22 -6.42 -11.66
N LEU A 136 -11.11 -7.14 -11.60
CA LEU A 136 -10.44 -7.38 -10.31
C LEU A 136 -9.73 -6.10 -9.84
N VAL A 137 -10.15 -5.54 -8.72
CA VAL A 137 -9.43 -4.42 -8.09
C VAL A 137 -8.14 -4.93 -7.44
N LEU A 138 -7.00 -4.39 -7.87
CA LEU A 138 -5.72 -4.62 -7.21
C LEU A 138 -5.46 -3.49 -6.21
N SER A 139 -5.51 -3.80 -4.92
CA SER A 139 -5.11 -2.82 -3.90
C SER A 139 -3.59 -2.73 -3.79
N THR A 140 -3.10 -1.55 -3.40
CA THR A 140 -1.69 -1.20 -3.55
C THR A 140 -0.94 -1.13 -2.24
N GLY A 141 -1.60 -1.35 -1.10
CA GLY A 141 -0.96 -1.31 0.22
C GLY A 141 0.16 -2.33 0.35
N ASN A 142 1.30 -1.89 0.88
CA ASN A 142 2.47 -2.72 1.12
C ASN A 142 2.49 -3.30 2.56
N LYS A 143 3.43 -4.20 2.84
CA LYS A 143 3.53 -4.86 4.15
C LYS A 143 3.71 -3.87 5.30
N SER A 144 4.45 -2.78 5.09
CA SER A 144 4.79 -1.80 6.11
C SER A 144 3.55 -1.01 6.55
N GLU A 145 2.75 -0.56 5.58
CA GLU A 145 1.45 0.11 5.80
C GLU A 145 0.44 -0.83 6.47
N ILE A 146 0.35 -2.07 6.00
CA ILE A 146 -0.56 -3.08 6.54
C ILE A 146 -0.15 -3.48 7.98
N ALA A 147 1.15 -3.53 8.26
CA ALA A 147 1.67 -3.82 9.60
C ALA A 147 1.23 -2.75 10.59
N THR A 148 1.53 -1.48 10.31
CA THR A 148 1.25 -0.35 11.21
C THR A 148 -0.20 0.11 11.16
N GLY A 149 -0.98 -0.38 10.19
CA GLY A 149 -2.33 0.11 9.91
C GLY A 149 -2.35 1.55 9.40
N TYR A 150 -1.26 2.01 8.78
CA TYR A 150 -1.18 3.27 8.04
C TYR A 150 -1.93 3.13 6.71
N ALA A 151 -3.23 2.92 6.83
CA ALA A 151 -4.15 2.56 5.76
C ALA A 151 -5.57 2.88 6.22
N THR A 152 -6.43 3.23 5.26
CA THR A 152 -7.85 3.51 5.51
C THR A 152 -8.67 2.26 5.21
N LEU A 153 -9.34 1.75 6.24
CA LEU A 153 -10.28 0.66 6.05
C LEU A 153 -11.39 1.08 5.07
N TYR A 154 -11.57 0.27 4.03
CA TYR A 154 -12.49 0.52 2.90
C TYR A 154 -12.13 1.73 2.03
N GLY A 155 -10.95 2.32 2.23
CA GLY A 155 -10.36 3.31 1.33
C GLY A 155 -9.31 2.66 0.44
N ASP A 156 -8.04 3.00 0.66
CA ASP A 156 -6.88 2.40 -0.04
C ASP A 156 -6.77 0.87 0.15
N MET A 157 -7.35 0.32 1.23
CA MET A 157 -7.41 -1.13 1.44
C MET A 157 -8.44 -1.84 0.54
N ALA A 158 -9.36 -1.10 -0.08
CA ALA A 158 -10.42 -1.69 -0.89
C ALA A 158 -9.84 -2.38 -2.13
N GLY A 159 -10.09 -3.68 -2.25
CA GLY A 159 -9.67 -4.46 -3.41
C GLY A 159 -10.01 -5.94 -3.28
N GLY A 160 -9.85 -6.67 -4.38
CA GLY A 160 -10.03 -8.12 -4.42
C GLY A 160 -8.72 -8.91 -4.27
N PHE A 161 -7.58 -8.25 -4.48
CA PHE A 161 -6.24 -8.83 -4.33
C PHE A 161 -5.22 -7.73 -4.03
N SER A 162 -4.33 -7.93 -3.04
CA SER A 162 -3.25 -7.01 -2.70
C SER A 162 -1.92 -7.58 -3.16
N VAL A 163 -1.38 -7.06 -4.26
CA VAL A 163 -0.15 -7.58 -4.87
C VAL A 163 1.03 -7.40 -3.92
N LEU A 164 1.12 -6.25 -3.25
CA LEU A 164 2.24 -5.89 -2.37
C LEU A 164 2.01 -6.25 -0.89
N LYS A 165 0.98 -7.05 -0.58
CA LYS A 165 0.55 -7.35 0.79
C LYS A 165 1.69 -7.75 1.74
N ASP A 166 2.62 -8.55 1.24
CA ASP A 166 3.75 -9.08 2.00
C ASP A 166 5.10 -8.51 1.54
N VAL A 167 5.10 -7.39 0.82
CA VAL A 167 6.32 -6.71 0.35
C VAL A 167 6.61 -5.51 1.26
N PRO A 168 7.73 -5.46 2.00
CA PRO A 168 8.13 -4.27 2.76
C PRO A 168 8.37 -3.06 1.86
N LYS A 169 8.12 -1.84 2.34
CA LYS A 169 8.28 -0.61 1.54
C LYS A 169 9.68 -0.48 0.95
N THR A 170 10.72 -0.77 1.72
CA THR A 170 12.11 -0.76 1.24
C THR A 170 12.33 -1.72 0.06
N MET A 171 11.60 -2.85 0.02
CA MET A 171 11.62 -3.78 -1.10
C MET A 171 10.79 -3.28 -2.28
N VAL A 172 9.72 -2.50 -2.07
CA VAL A 172 8.98 -1.82 -3.16
C VAL A 172 9.92 -0.91 -3.95
N TYR A 173 10.78 -0.13 -3.29
CA TYR A 173 11.80 0.69 -3.96
C TYR A 173 12.81 -0.16 -4.75
N LYS A 174 13.25 -1.30 -4.19
CA LYS A 174 14.14 -2.24 -4.91
C LYS A 174 13.44 -2.84 -6.14
N LEU A 175 12.16 -3.19 -6.03
CA LEU A 175 11.34 -3.71 -7.14
C LEU A 175 11.17 -2.66 -8.22
N ALA A 176 10.91 -1.40 -7.88
CA ALA A 176 10.77 -0.33 -8.87
C ALA A 176 12.06 -0.17 -9.70
N ASN A 177 13.22 -0.15 -9.03
CA ASN A 177 14.51 -0.08 -9.69
C ASN A 177 14.80 -1.34 -10.54
N TYR A 178 14.45 -2.53 -10.03
CA TYR A 178 14.60 -3.77 -10.77
C TYR A 178 13.72 -3.79 -12.03
N ILE A 179 12.46 -3.38 -11.94
CA ILE A 179 11.52 -3.27 -13.07
C ILE A 179 12.10 -2.34 -14.13
N ASN A 180 12.61 -1.16 -13.74
CA ASN A 180 13.24 -0.24 -14.68
C ASN A 180 14.46 -0.87 -15.36
N LYS A 181 15.32 -1.57 -14.59
CA LYS A 181 16.52 -2.24 -15.11
C LYS A 181 16.23 -3.31 -16.15
N VAL A 182 15.14 -4.06 -15.99
CA VAL A 182 14.77 -5.16 -16.91
C VAL A 182 13.75 -4.75 -17.97
N SER A 183 13.37 -3.47 -18.01
CA SER A 183 12.49 -2.88 -19.02
C SER A 183 13.30 -2.11 -20.05
N ASP A 184 12.87 -2.12 -21.31
CA ASP A 184 13.56 -1.39 -22.38
C ASP A 184 13.37 0.15 -22.30
N ASN A 185 12.43 0.65 -21.49
CA ASN A 185 11.95 2.04 -21.55
C ASN A 185 11.83 2.76 -20.19
N TYR A 186 12.52 2.31 -19.13
CA TYR A 186 12.36 2.88 -17.77
C TYR A 186 10.87 3.01 -17.40
N THR A 187 10.20 1.87 -17.32
CA THR A 187 8.74 1.78 -17.13
C THR A 187 8.20 2.73 -16.06
N ILE A 188 8.79 2.74 -14.87
CA ILE A 188 8.39 3.58 -13.74
C ILE A 188 9.17 4.90 -13.79
N PRO A 189 8.49 6.06 -13.92
CA PRO A 189 9.15 7.36 -13.93
C PRO A 189 10.06 7.57 -12.70
N ILE A 190 11.27 8.09 -12.92
CA ILE A 190 12.25 8.30 -11.84
C ILE A 190 11.73 9.23 -10.74
N ASN A 191 10.86 10.19 -11.10
CA ASN A 191 10.23 11.10 -10.15
C ASN A 191 9.36 10.36 -9.11
N ILE A 192 8.66 9.29 -9.52
CA ILE A 192 7.88 8.43 -8.61
C ILE A 192 8.80 7.75 -7.58
N ILE A 193 10.02 7.38 -7.98
CA ILE A 193 10.98 6.69 -7.12
C ILE A 193 11.64 7.66 -6.15
N ASN A 194 11.94 8.89 -6.59
CA ASN A 194 12.73 9.84 -5.80
C ASN A 194 11.88 10.73 -4.88
N LYS A 195 10.60 10.93 -5.18
CA LYS A 195 9.75 11.81 -4.38
C LYS A 195 9.43 11.19 -3.01
N PRO A 196 9.25 12.02 -1.96
CA PRO A 196 8.79 11.55 -0.66
C PRO A 196 7.43 10.83 -0.77
N PRO A 197 7.23 9.72 -0.03
CA PRO A 197 5.96 9.02 -0.02
C PRO A 197 4.90 9.84 0.73
N SER A 198 3.68 9.89 0.16
CA SER A 198 2.56 10.65 0.70
C SER A 198 1.22 10.09 0.22
N ALA A 199 0.19 10.23 1.06
CA ALA A 199 -1.20 9.93 0.73
C ALA A 199 -1.96 11.13 0.11
N GLU A 200 -1.39 12.34 0.12
CA GLU A 200 -1.98 13.57 -0.41
C GLU A 200 -3.46 13.79 0.03
N LEU A 201 -3.75 13.61 1.32
CA LEU A 201 -5.08 13.80 1.93
C LEU A 201 -5.25 15.14 2.63
N LYS A 202 -4.14 15.84 2.88
CA LYS A 202 -4.08 17.21 3.43
C LYS A 202 -2.86 17.93 2.84
N PRO A 203 -2.75 19.27 2.94
CA PRO A 203 -1.60 20.02 2.45
C PRO A 203 -0.28 19.54 3.07
N ASP A 204 0.78 19.51 2.25
CA ASP A 204 2.17 19.20 2.63
C ASP A 204 2.36 17.87 3.40
N GLN A 205 1.43 16.92 3.24
CA GLN A 205 1.49 15.64 3.92
C GLN A 205 2.67 14.79 3.46
N VAL A 206 3.39 14.19 4.40
CA VAL A 206 4.33 13.09 4.16
C VAL A 206 4.06 11.93 5.11
N ASP A 207 4.43 10.70 4.72
CA ASP A 207 4.25 9.52 5.59
C ASP A 207 5.02 9.68 6.92
N GLN A 208 6.17 10.35 6.85
CA GLN A 208 7.04 10.66 8.00
C GLN A 208 6.38 11.54 9.08
N ASP A 209 5.21 12.15 8.81
CA ASP A 209 4.41 12.84 9.82
C ASP A 209 3.94 11.89 10.95
N LYS A 210 3.80 10.58 10.65
CA LYS A 210 3.29 9.57 11.60
C LYS A 210 4.16 8.34 11.74
N LEU A 211 5.08 8.09 10.81
CA LEU A 211 5.93 6.89 10.78
C LEU A 211 7.41 7.31 10.78
N PRO A 212 8.32 6.50 11.35
CA PRO A 212 9.74 6.72 11.13
C PRO A 212 10.10 6.35 9.68
N GLU A 213 11.36 6.62 9.31
CA GLU A 213 11.89 6.17 8.02
C GLU A 213 11.67 4.67 7.78
N TYR A 214 11.28 4.34 6.54
CA TYR A 214 10.90 2.97 6.18
C TYR A 214 12.02 1.94 6.41
N GLU A 215 13.30 2.34 6.33
CA GLU A 215 14.41 1.45 6.70
C GLU A 215 14.37 1.01 8.16
N ILE A 216 13.96 1.91 9.05
CA ILE A 216 13.83 1.65 10.49
C ILE A 216 12.54 0.87 10.73
N LEU A 217 11.43 1.31 10.14
CA LEU A 217 10.13 0.67 10.28
C LEU A 217 10.16 -0.79 9.82
N ASP A 218 10.65 -1.05 8.61
CA ASP A 218 10.74 -2.40 8.04
C ASP A 218 11.64 -3.29 8.89
N LYS A 219 12.70 -2.72 9.50
CA LYS A 219 13.57 -3.48 10.40
C LYS A 219 12.86 -3.89 11.68
N ILE A 220 12.05 -3.00 12.27
CA ILE A 220 11.24 -3.33 13.46
C ILE A 220 10.19 -4.38 13.09
N ILE A 221 9.53 -4.25 11.95
CA ILE A 221 8.55 -5.24 11.46
C ILE A 221 9.21 -6.60 11.25
N GLU A 222 10.38 -6.67 10.59
CA GLU A 222 11.13 -7.91 10.39
C GLU A 222 11.43 -8.60 11.74
N LEU A 223 11.99 -7.86 12.70
CA LEU A 223 12.38 -8.42 13.99
C LEU A 223 11.17 -8.85 14.82
N TYR A 224 10.13 -8.02 14.87
CA TYR A 224 8.94 -8.27 15.68
C TYR A 224 8.03 -9.34 15.05
N VAL A 225 7.71 -9.19 13.77
CA VAL A 225 6.69 -10.01 13.10
C VAL A 225 7.27 -11.30 12.57
N GLU A 226 8.38 -11.23 11.83
CA GLU A 226 8.93 -12.40 11.13
C GLU A 226 9.84 -13.23 12.04
N LYS A 227 10.71 -12.57 12.80
CA LYS A 227 11.65 -13.22 13.73
C LYS A 227 11.08 -13.44 15.13
N LYS A 228 9.90 -12.87 15.43
CA LYS A 228 9.20 -13.02 16.73
C LYS A 228 10.06 -12.63 17.92
N GLN A 229 10.97 -11.67 17.73
CA GLN A 229 11.82 -11.19 18.81
C GLN A 229 10.99 -10.45 19.85
N ASN A 230 11.39 -10.61 21.11
CA ASN A 230 10.76 -9.85 22.18
C ASN A 230 11.25 -8.39 22.18
N ILE A 231 10.55 -7.54 22.93
CA ILE A 231 10.82 -6.10 22.99
C ILE A 231 12.26 -5.79 23.43
N LYS A 232 12.79 -6.54 24.40
CA LYS A 232 14.14 -6.31 24.94
C LYS A 232 15.21 -6.58 23.89
N GLU A 233 15.02 -7.61 23.07
CA GLU A 233 15.91 -7.94 21.96
C GLU A 233 15.88 -6.85 20.88
N ILE A 234 14.68 -6.39 20.49
CA ILE A 234 14.50 -5.33 19.49
C ILE A 234 15.15 -4.02 19.98
N MET A 235 14.85 -3.62 21.22
CA MET A 235 15.45 -2.43 21.85
C MET A 235 16.97 -2.56 22.01
N SER A 236 17.52 -3.77 22.07
CA SER A 236 18.96 -3.99 22.17
C SER A 236 19.66 -4.05 20.82
N ASN A 237 18.92 -3.99 19.72
CA ASN A 237 19.46 -4.03 18.36
C ASN A 237 20.38 -2.81 18.12
N LYS A 238 21.65 -3.08 17.79
CA LYS A 238 22.69 -2.05 17.60
C LYS A 238 22.37 -1.02 16.50
N ILE A 239 21.61 -1.42 15.48
CA ILE A 239 21.23 -0.52 14.37
C ILE A 239 20.10 0.40 14.83
N LEU A 240 19.06 -0.16 15.47
CA LEU A 240 17.90 0.60 15.92
C LEU A 240 18.26 1.59 17.03
N ARG A 241 19.05 1.17 18.03
CA ARG A 241 19.46 2.04 19.16
C ARG A 241 20.16 3.33 18.76
N LYS A 242 20.75 3.38 17.56
CA LYS A 242 21.44 4.57 17.04
C LYS A 242 20.51 5.51 16.27
N LYS A 243 19.33 5.04 15.87
CA LYS A 243 18.46 5.73 14.92
C LYS A 243 17.07 6.07 15.48
N ILE A 244 16.61 5.37 16.52
CA ILE A 244 15.26 5.52 17.07
C ILE A 244 15.25 5.25 18.58
N SER A 245 14.40 5.96 19.32
CA SER A 245 14.27 5.78 20.78
C SER A 245 13.53 4.50 21.15
N ASN A 246 13.67 4.07 22.40
CA ASN A 246 12.92 2.92 22.92
C ASN A 246 11.41 3.16 22.91
N ASP A 247 10.97 4.39 23.21
CA ASP A 247 9.54 4.74 23.24
C ASP A 247 8.92 4.66 21.84
N GLU A 248 9.61 5.18 20.83
CA GLU A 248 9.17 5.05 19.43
C GLU A 248 9.10 3.58 18.96
N ILE A 249 10.04 2.73 19.37
CA ILE A 249 9.96 1.28 19.09
C ILE A 249 8.69 0.68 19.72
N LEU A 250 8.36 1.04 20.95
CA LEU A 250 7.15 0.57 21.63
C LEU A 250 5.88 1.03 20.93
N ASP A 251 5.85 2.29 20.48
CA ASP A 251 4.72 2.87 19.76
C ASP A 251 4.48 2.12 18.45
N ILE A 252 5.53 1.82 17.68
CA ILE A 252 5.43 1.06 16.43
C ILE A 252 4.91 -0.35 16.69
N ILE A 253 5.46 -1.05 17.69
CA ILE A 253 5.00 -2.39 18.08
C ILE A 253 3.51 -2.34 18.46
N GLN A 254 3.11 -1.33 19.22
CA GLN A 254 1.74 -1.14 19.64
C GLN A 254 0.81 -0.81 18.46
N MET A 255 1.26 -0.02 17.48
CA MET A 255 0.56 0.19 16.21
C MET A 255 0.34 -1.13 15.48
N ILE A 256 1.37 -1.99 15.44
CA ILE A 256 1.25 -3.31 14.83
C ILE A 256 0.15 -4.11 15.52
N ASP A 257 0.19 -4.23 16.85
CA ASP A 257 -0.76 -5.09 17.55
C ASP A 257 -2.21 -4.55 17.48
N ARG A 258 -2.42 -3.25 17.66
CA ARG A 258 -3.76 -2.62 17.64
C ARG A 258 -4.45 -2.68 16.28
N ASN A 259 -3.69 -2.71 15.17
CA ASN A 259 -4.26 -2.71 13.82
C ASN A 259 -4.59 -4.10 13.27
N GLU A 260 -4.66 -5.14 14.12
CA GLU A 260 -5.08 -6.49 13.71
C GLU A 260 -6.48 -6.49 13.07
N TYR A 261 -7.41 -5.68 13.58
CA TYR A 261 -8.77 -5.60 13.03
C TYR A 261 -8.81 -5.15 11.56
N LYS A 262 -7.90 -4.24 11.15
CA LYS A 262 -7.79 -3.81 9.74
C LYS A 262 -7.25 -4.95 8.88
N ARG A 263 -6.19 -5.61 9.35
CA ARG A 263 -5.53 -6.71 8.61
C ARG A 263 -6.46 -7.87 8.33
N ARG A 264 -7.36 -8.19 9.24
CA ARG A 264 -8.37 -9.26 9.05
C ARG A 264 -9.35 -8.99 7.91
N GLN A 265 -9.44 -7.74 7.45
CA GLN A 265 -10.32 -7.30 6.36
C GLN A 265 -9.54 -6.94 5.09
N SER A 266 -8.21 -7.07 5.13
CA SER A 266 -7.38 -6.86 3.94
C SER A 266 -7.57 -7.99 2.92
N PRO A 267 -7.59 -7.70 1.62
CA PRO A 267 -7.71 -8.73 0.60
C PRO A 267 -6.53 -9.72 0.67
N PRO A 268 -6.68 -10.95 0.13
CA PRO A 268 -5.56 -11.87 0.02
C PRO A 268 -4.46 -11.28 -0.87
N GLY A 269 -3.23 -11.78 -0.74
CA GLY A 269 -2.08 -11.29 -1.48
C GLY A 269 -0.99 -12.35 -1.61
N VAL A 270 0.06 -12.03 -2.35
CA VAL A 270 1.21 -12.91 -2.55
C VAL A 270 2.08 -12.91 -1.29
N LYS A 271 2.49 -14.09 -0.83
CA LYS A 271 3.46 -14.26 0.26
C LYS A 271 4.87 -14.34 -0.33
N ILE A 272 5.79 -13.53 0.18
CA ILE A 272 7.19 -13.50 -0.27
C ILE A 272 8.18 -13.53 0.91
N THR A 273 7.72 -13.31 2.14
CA THR A 273 8.52 -13.40 3.36
C THR A 273 8.22 -14.68 4.14
N PRO A 274 9.02 -15.04 5.17
CA PRO A 274 8.74 -16.21 6.01
C PRO A 274 7.37 -16.17 6.72
N LEU A 275 6.89 -14.97 7.08
CA LEU A 275 5.66 -14.78 7.85
C LEU A 275 4.84 -13.59 7.32
N ALA A 276 3.74 -13.93 6.63
CA ALA A 276 2.81 -12.94 6.08
C ALA A 276 1.64 -12.64 7.03
N PHE A 277 1.08 -11.44 6.90
CA PHE A 277 -0.18 -11.09 7.55
C PHE A 277 -1.35 -11.83 6.90
N GLY A 278 -1.94 -12.79 7.62
CA GLY A 278 -3.00 -13.67 7.10
C GLY A 278 -2.95 -15.05 7.73
N LYS A 279 -2.78 -16.10 6.91
CA LYS A 279 -2.82 -17.49 7.39
C LYS A 279 -1.67 -17.85 8.34
N ASP A 280 -0.51 -17.21 8.20
CA ASP A 280 0.69 -17.48 9.01
C ASP A 280 0.66 -16.76 10.37
N ARG A 281 0.04 -15.57 10.43
CA ARG A 281 -0.07 -14.75 11.64
C ARG A 281 -1.51 -14.71 12.14
N ARG A 282 -1.83 -15.55 13.13
CA ARG A 282 -3.17 -15.65 13.73
C ARG A 282 -3.18 -15.11 15.16
N TYR A 283 -3.53 -13.85 15.31
CA TYR A 283 -3.61 -13.19 16.63
C TYR A 283 -5.04 -12.70 16.93
N PRO A 284 -5.43 -12.64 18.21
CA PRO A 284 -6.73 -12.11 18.60
C PRO A 284 -6.87 -10.64 18.19
N ILE A 285 -8.09 -10.25 17.77
CA ILE A 285 -8.43 -8.84 17.55
C ILE A 285 -8.69 -8.16 18.90
N ALA A 286 -9.55 -8.76 19.72
CA ALA A 286 -9.84 -8.30 21.07
C ALA A 286 -8.80 -8.89 22.02
N SER A 287 -7.89 -8.04 22.50
CA SER A 287 -6.79 -8.45 23.38
C SER A 287 -6.39 -7.30 24.30
N GLU A 288 -6.24 -7.59 25.58
CA GLU A 288 -5.66 -6.67 26.57
C GLU A 288 -4.13 -6.78 26.63
N LEU A 289 -3.54 -7.78 25.96
CA LEU A 289 -2.09 -7.92 25.89
C LEU A 289 -1.50 -6.69 25.20
N LYS A 290 -0.70 -5.92 25.94
CA LYS A 290 -0.06 -4.72 25.40
C LYS A 290 0.94 -5.03 24.27
N TYR A 291 1.50 -6.25 24.26
CA TYR A 291 2.45 -6.71 23.25
C TYR A 291 2.31 -8.21 22.98
N THR A 292 2.44 -8.59 21.72
CA THR A 292 2.36 -9.97 21.25
C THR A 292 3.50 -10.86 21.77
N TYR A 293 4.75 -10.39 21.73
CA TYR A 293 5.94 -11.17 22.09
C TYR A 293 6.61 -10.59 23.35
N THR A 294 6.15 -11.03 24.52
CA THR A 294 6.58 -10.50 25.84
C THR A 294 7.64 -11.35 26.54
N LYS A 295 7.89 -12.57 26.07
CA LYS A 295 8.91 -13.50 26.57
C LYS A 295 9.84 -13.88 25.45
#